data_AF-A0A6J6TIM2-F1
#
_entry.id   AF-A0A6J6TIM2-F1
#
_cell.length_a   1.000
_cell.length_b   1.000
_cell.length_c   1.000
_cell.angle_alpha   90.00
_cell.angle_beta   90.00
_cell.angle_gamma   90.00
#
_symmetry.space_group_name_H-M   'P 1'
#
loop_
_entity.id
_entity.type
_entity.pdbx_description
1 polymer ?
#
loop_
_entity_poly.entity_id
_entity_poly.type
_entity_poly.pdbx_seq_one_letter_code
_entity_poly.pdbx_strand_id
1 'polypeptide(L)'
;MTDSTVLGIVEDATARSLAFVLEHELVSIPETAVRIIEMPEIHRGVAVAYCDAPGPLESADVATFVAVSPTPADWSPERTLSFYREYNGVQLHDLTIHEAFPGHVLQLAHARQFTGSTSVRRLGMSGVFVEGWAVYAEELMLDRGYSPDGSDEQRLALRLQQLKMQARMTINAILDIRVHSGDLEEQEAIDLMRTRGFQEEGEAVGKWRRALLTAGQLPTYFTGYLAVRSIVNDLRVLHPDWTDRALHDLILSQGSPAPRHLRALLGI
;
A
#
# COMPACT_ATOMS: atom_id res chain seq x y z
N MET A 1 19.54 8.47 6.43
CA MET A 1 18.60 8.78 5.33
C MET A 1 18.40 10.28 5.26
N THR A 2 18.33 10.83 4.06
CA THR A 2 18.15 12.26 3.73
C THR A 2 17.33 12.41 2.45
N ASP A 3 16.85 13.62 2.13
CA ASP A 3 16.13 13.92 0.89
C ASP A 3 16.93 13.51 -0.35
N SER A 4 18.25 13.65 -0.32
CA SER A 4 19.13 13.24 -1.42
C SER A 4 19.24 11.73 -1.65
N THR A 5 18.82 10.90 -0.68
CA THR A 5 18.94 9.44 -0.75
C THR A 5 17.60 8.73 -0.95
N VAL A 6 16.47 9.39 -0.66
CA VAL A 6 15.15 8.73 -0.61
C VAL A 6 14.75 8.12 -1.95
N LEU A 7 14.94 8.86 -3.04
CA LEU A 7 14.58 8.39 -4.38
C LEU A 7 15.41 7.18 -4.80
N GLY A 8 16.73 7.23 -4.59
CA GLY A 8 17.61 6.11 -4.93
C GLY A 8 17.29 4.83 -4.15
N ILE A 9 16.86 4.95 -2.88
CA ILE A 9 16.39 3.80 -2.08
C ILE A 9 15.10 3.24 -2.65
N VAL A 10 14.14 4.09 -3.04
CA VAL A 10 12.86 3.64 -3.61
C VAL A 10 13.06 3.02 -5.00
N GLU A 11 13.96 3.55 -5.82
CA GLU A 11 14.36 2.95 -7.10
C GLU A 11 14.97 1.55 -6.91
N ASP A 12 15.93 1.40 -6.00
CA ASP A 12 16.54 0.10 -5.69
C ASP A 12 15.52 -0.89 -5.10
N ALA A 13 14.68 -0.44 -4.16
CA ALA A 13 13.59 -1.25 -3.60
C ALA A 13 12.58 -1.69 -4.65
N THR A 14 12.26 -0.83 -5.62
CA THR A 14 11.34 -1.15 -6.72
C THR A 14 11.93 -2.21 -7.62
N ALA A 15 13.21 -2.09 -7.99
CA ALA A 15 13.89 -3.09 -8.81
C ALA A 15 13.98 -4.45 -8.10
N ARG A 16 14.30 -4.46 -6.80
CA ARG A 16 14.40 -5.71 -6.01
C ARG A 16 13.06 -6.39 -5.83
N SER A 17 12.02 -5.63 -5.48
CA SER A 17 10.67 -6.19 -5.30
C SER A 17 10.14 -6.76 -6.62
N LEU A 18 10.33 -6.05 -7.73
CA LEU A 18 10.00 -6.54 -9.07
C LEU A 18 10.74 -7.85 -9.40
N ALA A 19 12.06 -7.90 -9.19
CA ALA A 19 12.85 -9.09 -9.45
C ALA A 19 12.36 -10.29 -8.62
N PHE A 20 12.06 -10.08 -7.35
CA PHE A 20 11.55 -11.11 -6.46
C PHE A 20 10.18 -11.65 -6.91
N VAL A 21 9.25 -10.78 -7.29
CA VAL A 21 7.93 -11.16 -7.81
C VAL A 21 8.06 -12.03 -9.07
N LEU A 22 9.00 -11.69 -9.96
CA LEU A 22 9.29 -12.46 -11.17
C LEU A 22 9.91 -13.83 -10.87
N GLU A 23 10.95 -13.85 -10.03
CA GLU A 23 11.68 -15.07 -9.65
C GLU A 23 10.78 -16.11 -8.96
N HIS A 24 9.90 -15.64 -8.07
CA HIS A 24 9.02 -16.50 -7.28
C HIS A 24 7.67 -16.75 -7.95
N GLU A 25 7.47 -16.23 -9.16
CA GLU A 25 6.23 -16.33 -9.92
C GLU A 25 5.00 -15.99 -9.06
N LEU A 26 5.03 -14.84 -8.38
CA LEU A 26 3.95 -14.47 -7.46
C LEU A 26 2.70 -14.01 -8.20
N VAL A 27 2.86 -13.29 -9.30
CA VAL A 27 1.79 -12.72 -10.13
C VAL A 27 2.36 -12.33 -11.49
N SER A 28 1.55 -12.34 -12.54
CA SER A 28 1.97 -11.86 -13.86
C SER A 28 2.14 -10.34 -13.85
N ILE A 29 3.08 -9.83 -14.64
CA ILE A 29 3.40 -8.40 -14.67
C ILE A 29 3.00 -7.83 -16.03
N PRO A 30 1.95 -6.98 -16.09
CA PRO A 30 1.58 -6.26 -17.30
C PRO A 30 2.72 -5.34 -17.78
N GLU A 31 2.81 -5.12 -19.09
CA GLU A 31 3.68 -4.09 -19.64
C GLU A 31 3.22 -2.71 -19.17
N THR A 32 4.03 -2.05 -18.34
CA THR A 32 3.78 -0.70 -17.84
C THR A 32 5.10 0.02 -17.65
N ALA A 33 5.22 1.23 -18.19
CA ALA A 33 6.32 2.11 -17.85
C ALA A 33 6.12 2.62 -16.42
N VAL A 34 7.17 2.58 -15.59
CA VAL A 34 7.14 3.06 -14.20
C VAL A 34 8.24 4.09 -14.01
N ARG A 35 7.91 5.20 -13.35
CA ARG A 35 8.86 6.27 -13.04
C ARG A 35 8.78 6.63 -11.56
N ILE A 36 9.90 6.49 -10.86
CA ILE A 36 10.04 7.01 -9.50
C ILE A 36 10.36 8.50 -9.60
N ILE A 37 9.59 9.35 -8.91
CA ILE A 37 9.76 10.80 -8.96
C ILE A 37 9.69 11.43 -7.57
N GLU A 38 10.30 12.61 -7.43
CA GLU A 38 9.97 13.49 -6.32
C GLU A 38 8.51 13.92 -6.43
N MET A 39 7.78 13.87 -5.31
CA MET A 39 6.37 14.25 -5.30
C MET A 39 6.21 15.73 -5.67
N PRO A 40 5.35 16.07 -6.66
CA PRO A 40 5.07 17.45 -6.99
C PRO A 40 4.54 18.21 -5.78
N GLU A 41 4.98 19.46 -5.60
CA GLU A 41 4.70 20.26 -4.40
C GLU A 41 3.20 20.36 -4.09
N ILE A 42 2.36 20.49 -5.12
CA ILE A 42 0.90 20.58 -5.02
C ILE A 42 0.23 19.33 -4.40
N HIS A 43 0.94 18.20 -4.32
CA HIS A 43 0.44 16.94 -3.76
C HIS A 43 1.02 16.60 -2.38
N ARG A 44 1.95 17.42 -1.86
CA ARG A 44 2.62 17.15 -0.57
C ARG A 44 1.70 17.46 0.62
N GLY A 45 1.94 16.79 1.74
CA GLY A 45 1.31 17.10 3.04
C GLY A 45 0.12 16.23 3.44
N VAL A 46 -0.26 15.25 2.61
CA VAL A 46 -1.32 14.27 2.94
C VAL A 46 -0.76 12.85 3.04
N ALA A 47 0.06 12.44 2.07
CA ALA A 47 0.73 11.15 2.03
C ALA A 47 2.23 11.34 1.78
N VAL A 48 3.04 10.37 2.23
CA VAL A 48 4.50 10.40 2.03
C VAL A 48 4.92 9.76 0.72
N ALA A 49 4.15 8.82 0.20
CA ALA A 49 4.26 8.35 -1.17
C ALA A 49 2.86 8.10 -1.76
N TYR A 50 2.78 8.03 -3.09
CA TYR A 50 1.61 7.53 -3.79
C TYR A 50 2.00 6.92 -5.15
N CYS A 51 1.13 6.05 -5.65
CA CYS A 51 1.10 5.59 -7.03
C CYS A 51 0.05 6.37 -7.84
N ASP A 52 0.48 6.99 -8.94
CA ASP A 52 -0.37 7.66 -9.92
C ASP A 52 -0.28 6.93 -11.26
N ALA A 53 -1.24 6.04 -11.47
CA ALA A 53 -1.35 5.25 -12.69
C ALA A 53 -2.26 5.96 -13.70
N PRO A 54 -2.02 5.79 -15.02
CA PRO A 54 -2.88 6.43 -15.99
C PRO A 54 -4.33 5.95 -15.86
N GLY A 55 -5.28 6.86 -16.07
CA GLY A 55 -6.70 6.58 -15.87
C GLY A 55 -7.24 5.49 -16.81
N PRO A 56 -8.37 4.84 -16.46
CA PRO A 56 -8.94 3.70 -17.20
C PRO A 56 -9.42 4.01 -18.63
N LEU A 57 -9.46 5.28 -19.02
CA LEU A 57 -9.80 5.74 -20.37
C LEU A 57 -8.60 6.39 -21.08
N GLU A 58 -7.45 6.49 -20.42
CA GLU A 58 -6.24 7.05 -21.01
C GLU A 58 -5.70 6.12 -22.10
N SER A 59 -5.58 6.66 -23.31
CA SER A 59 -5.11 5.96 -24.51
C SER A 59 -3.69 6.35 -24.91
N ALA A 60 -3.16 7.44 -24.36
CA ALA A 60 -1.78 7.83 -24.56
C ALA A 60 -0.85 6.88 -23.81
N ASP A 61 0.36 6.73 -24.35
CA ASP A 61 1.44 6.03 -23.66
C ASP A 61 2.02 6.94 -22.57
N VAL A 62 1.50 6.77 -21.35
CA VAL A 62 1.89 7.54 -20.17
C VAL A 62 2.37 6.55 -19.11
N ALA A 63 3.49 6.88 -18.47
CA ALA A 63 4.03 6.08 -17.39
C ALA A 63 3.15 6.15 -16.13
N THR A 64 3.18 5.08 -15.34
CA THR A 64 2.76 5.12 -13.95
C THR A 64 3.86 5.78 -13.11
N PHE A 65 3.49 6.74 -12.27
CA PHE A 65 4.43 7.42 -11.38
C PHE A 65 4.33 6.88 -9.97
N VAL A 66 5.47 6.59 -9.35
CA VAL A 66 5.56 6.40 -7.90
C VAL A 66 6.25 7.64 -7.34
N ALA A 67 5.47 8.47 -6.67
CA ALA A 67 5.91 9.76 -6.17
C ALA A 67 6.25 9.67 -4.68
N VAL A 68 7.39 10.20 -4.27
CA VAL A 68 7.84 10.20 -2.86
C VAL A 68 8.07 11.63 -2.40
N SER A 69 7.47 12.00 -1.27
CA SER A 69 7.58 13.35 -0.73
C SER A 69 8.95 13.55 -0.08
N PRO A 70 9.71 14.60 -0.46
CA PRO A 70 10.81 15.08 0.36
C PRO A 70 10.23 15.72 1.63
N THR A 71 11.11 15.97 2.61
CA THR A 71 10.77 16.81 3.76
C THR A 71 10.64 18.28 3.32
N PRO A 72 9.71 19.06 3.90
CA PRO A 72 9.63 20.49 3.64
C PRO A 72 10.93 21.23 3.97
N ALA A 73 11.34 22.16 3.10
CA ALA A 73 12.61 22.87 3.22
C ALA A 73 12.70 23.79 4.45
N ASP A 74 11.56 24.18 5.03
CA ASP A 74 11.46 25.02 6.22
C ASP A 74 11.51 24.22 7.54
N TRP A 75 11.59 22.88 7.48
CA TRP A 75 11.69 22.05 8.67
C TRP A 75 13.05 22.17 9.34
N SER A 76 13.06 22.13 10.67
CA SER A 76 14.31 22.06 11.42
C SER A 76 15.01 20.71 11.20
N PRO A 77 16.34 20.63 11.35
CA PRO A 77 17.07 19.38 11.24
C PRO A 77 16.53 18.26 12.13
N GLU A 78 16.05 18.59 13.34
CA GLU A 78 15.48 17.64 14.28
C GLU A 78 14.16 17.05 13.75
N ARG A 79 13.33 17.88 13.12
CA ARG A 79 12.06 17.45 12.53
C ARG A 79 12.29 16.58 11.29
N THR A 80 13.21 16.98 10.42
CA THR A 80 13.64 16.15 9.28
C THR A 80 14.20 14.80 9.74
N LEU A 81 15.00 14.79 10.81
CA LEU A 81 15.53 13.55 11.38
C LEU A 81 14.42 12.67 11.97
N SER A 82 13.44 13.24 12.69
CA SER A 82 12.28 12.48 13.19
C SER A 82 11.49 11.84 12.05
N PHE A 83 11.26 12.58 10.97
CA PHE A 83 10.59 12.05 9.78
C PHE A 83 11.33 10.84 9.19
N TYR A 84 12.65 10.92 9.03
CA TYR A 84 13.44 9.81 8.50
C TYR A 84 13.72 8.67 9.49
N ARG A 85 13.36 8.81 10.77
CA ARG A 85 13.25 7.65 11.69
C ARG A 85 11.98 6.86 11.43
N GLU A 86 10.86 7.54 11.19
CA GLU A 86 9.59 6.89 10.80
C GLU A 86 9.71 6.26 9.41
N TYR A 87 10.18 7.03 8.43
CA TYR A 87 10.40 6.60 7.04
C TYR A 87 11.86 6.22 6.80
N ASN A 88 12.36 5.29 7.63
CA ASN A 88 13.71 4.74 7.50
C ASN A 88 13.79 3.75 6.32
N GLY A 89 15.00 3.26 6.01
CA GLY A 89 15.22 2.36 4.86
C GLY A 89 14.35 1.09 4.87
N VAL A 90 14.12 0.49 6.04
CA VAL A 90 13.26 -0.70 6.15
C VAL A 90 11.80 -0.34 5.84
N GLN A 91 11.31 0.77 6.40
CA GLN A 91 9.97 1.27 6.08
C GLN A 91 9.83 1.67 4.61
N LEU A 92 10.88 2.17 3.97
CA LEU A 92 10.82 2.47 2.54
C LEU A 92 10.73 1.22 1.68
N HIS A 93 11.36 0.12 2.06
CA HIS A 93 11.16 -1.15 1.35
C HIS A 93 9.71 -1.64 1.46
N ASP A 94 9.12 -1.59 2.65
CA ASP A 94 7.71 -1.94 2.87
C ASP A 94 6.75 -1.01 2.09
N LEU A 95 6.98 0.29 2.17
CA LEU A 95 6.23 1.30 1.41
C LEU A 95 6.36 1.09 -0.11
N THR A 96 7.54 0.73 -0.60
CA THR A 96 7.74 0.45 -2.02
C THR A 96 7.00 -0.81 -2.46
N ILE A 97 6.90 -1.84 -1.62
CA ILE A 97 6.07 -3.02 -1.92
C ILE A 97 4.60 -2.59 -2.06
N HIS A 98 4.13 -1.73 -1.16
CA HIS A 98 2.77 -1.19 -1.16
C HIS A 98 2.45 -0.36 -2.42
N GLU A 99 3.31 0.60 -2.75
CA GLU A 99 3.06 1.54 -3.84
C GLU A 99 3.42 0.95 -5.22
N ALA A 100 4.45 0.13 -5.29
CA ALA A 100 4.99 -0.40 -6.54
C ALA A 100 4.64 -1.88 -6.76
N PHE A 101 5.59 -2.78 -6.53
CA PHE A 101 5.45 -4.20 -6.87
C PHE A 101 5.48 -5.10 -5.62
N PRO A 102 4.52 -6.03 -5.46
CA PRO A 102 3.35 -6.30 -6.30
C PRO A 102 2.10 -5.47 -5.90
N GLY A 103 2.26 -4.34 -5.20
CA GLY A 103 1.19 -3.46 -4.77
C GLY A 103 0.52 -2.62 -5.87
N HIS A 104 0.36 -1.31 -5.66
CA HIS A 104 -0.50 -0.47 -6.49
C HIS A 104 -0.09 -0.41 -7.97
N VAL A 105 1.19 -0.24 -8.31
CA VAL A 105 1.62 -0.21 -9.72
C VAL A 105 1.14 -1.47 -10.44
N LEU A 106 1.39 -2.65 -9.86
CA LEU A 106 1.00 -3.90 -10.48
C LEU A 106 -0.53 -4.06 -10.54
N GLN A 107 -1.21 -3.80 -9.43
CA GLN A 107 -2.66 -3.93 -9.32
C GLN A 107 -3.39 -3.04 -10.34
N LEU A 108 -2.98 -1.77 -10.44
CA LEU A 108 -3.57 -0.80 -11.36
C LEU A 108 -3.22 -1.13 -12.81
N ALA A 109 -2.03 -1.65 -13.09
CA ALA A 109 -1.67 -2.11 -14.42
C ALA A 109 -2.58 -3.26 -14.90
N HIS A 110 -2.91 -4.22 -14.03
CA HIS A 110 -3.92 -5.25 -14.31
C HIS A 110 -5.31 -4.66 -14.52
N ALA A 111 -5.72 -3.72 -13.67
CA ALA A 111 -7.02 -3.06 -13.78
C ALA A 111 -7.18 -2.27 -15.09
N ARG A 112 -6.10 -1.77 -15.69
CA ARG A 112 -6.10 -1.12 -17.01
C ARG A 112 -6.38 -2.09 -18.16
N GLN A 113 -5.93 -3.34 -18.04
CA GLN A 113 -6.18 -4.39 -19.05
C GLN A 113 -7.57 -5.01 -18.91
N PHE A 114 -8.19 -4.87 -17.73
CA PHE A 114 -9.50 -5.43 -17.45
C PHE A 114 -10.58 -4.90 -18.40
N THR A 115 -11.33 -5.83 -19.00
CA THR A 115 -12.51 -5.52 -19.83
C THR A 115 -13.75 -6.15 -19.22
N GLY A 116 -14.66 -5.30 -18.71
CA GLY A 116 -15.95 -5.73 -18.17
C GLY A 116 -17.07 -5.72 -19.22
N SER A 117 -18.26 -6.15 -18.79
CA SER A 117 -19.50 -6.06 -19.58
C SER A 117 -19.91 -4.62 -19.92
N THR A 118 -19.46 -3.64 -19.12
CA THR A 118 -19.66 -2.20 -19.36
C THR A 118 -18.38 -1.43 -19.03
N SER A 119 -18.19 -0.27 -19.65
CA SER A 119 -17.07 0.64 -19.33
C SER A 119 -17.11 1.15 -17.88
N VAL A 120 -18.30 1.21 -17.27
CA VAL A 120 -18.49 1.63 -15.87
C VAL A 120 -17.66 0.77 -14.91
N ARG A 121 -17.51 -0.54 -15.17
CA ARG A 121 -16.68 -1.41 -14.31
C ARG A 121 -15.20 -1.04 -14.31
N ARG A 122 -14.69 -0.43 -15.39
CA ARG A 122 -13.31 0.08 -15.42
C ARG A 122 -13.16 1.40 -14.64
N LEU A 123 -14.24 2.16 -14.51
CA LEU A 123 -14.26 3.46 -13.82
C LEU A 123 -14.55 3.33 -12.32
N GLY A 124 -15.40 2.39 -11.92
CA GLY A 124 -15.87 2.20 -10.55
C GLY A 124 -14.93 1.37 -9.70
N MET A 125 -13.77 1.93 -9.34
CA MET A 125 -12.79 1.26 -8.48
C MET A 125 -13.19 1.33 -7.01
N SER A 126 -13.04 0.21 -6.29
CA SER A 126 -13.22 0.16 -4.85
C SER A 126 -11.91 0.43 -4.12
N GLY A 127 -11.83 1.55 -3.40
CA GLY A 127 -10.69 1.86 -2.52
C GLY A 127 -10.44 0.77 -1.47
N VAL A 128 -11.48 0.07 -1.01
CA VAL A 128 -11.34 -1.07 -0.08
C VAL A 128 -10.55 -2.21 -0.72
N PHE A 129 -10.80 -2.54 -2.00
CA PHE A 129 -10.02 -3.57 -2.68
C PHE A 129 -8.61 -3.09 -3.03
N VAL A 130 -8.47 -1.86 -3.54
CA VAL A 130 -7.19 -1.29 -3.96
C VAL A 130 -6.21 -1.23 -2.79
N GLU A 131 -6.62 -0.66 -1.66
CA GLU A 131 -5.80 -0.58 -0.45
C GLU A 131 -5.61 -1.96 0.18
N GLY A 132 -6.67 -2.79 0.18
CA GLY A 132 -6.61 -4.14 0.70
C GLY A 132 -5.61 -5.04 -0.02
N TRP A 133 -5.50 -4.89 -1.34
CA TRP A 133 -4.52 -5.60 -2.15
C TRP A 133 -3.10 -5.16 -1.80
N ALA A 134 -2.83 -3.86 -1.71
CA ALA A 134 -1.49 -3.36 -1.42
C ALA A 134 -0.99 -3.84 -0.05
N VAL A 135 -1.84 -3.81 0.98
CA VAL A 135 -1.49 -4.35 2.31
C VAL A 135 -1.35 -5.88 2.30
N TYR A 136 -2.18 -6.58 1.53
CA TYR A 136 -2.00 -8.03 1.33
C TYR A 136 -0.66 -8.35 0.64
N ALA A 137 -0.25 -7.53 -0.33
CA ALA A 137 1.00 -7.68 -1.07
C ALA A 137 2.24 -7.54 -0.16
N GLU A 138 2.20 -6.65 0.84
CA GLU A 138 3.23 -6.59 1.90
C GLU A 138 3.38 -7.95 2.58
N GLU A 139 2.29 -8.52 3.11
CA GLU A 139 2.32 -9.80 3.80
C GLU A 139 2.78 -10.94 2.88
N LEU A 140 2.30 -10.96 1.63
CA LEU A 140 2.68 -11.95 0.62
C LEU A 140 4.19 -11.99 0.39
N MET A 141 4.81 -10.83 0.15
CA MET A 141 6.25 -10.74 -0.12
C MET A 141 7.06 -11.33 1.03
N LEU A 142 6.68 -10.98 2.27
CA LEU A 142 7.39 -11.43 3.46
C LEU A 142 7.13 -12.91 3.77
N ASP A 143 5.94 -13.43 3.49
CA ASP A 143 5.60 -14.86 3.65
C ASP A 143 6.36 -15.73 2.65
N ARG A 144 6.73 -15.17 1.50
CA ARG A 144 7.57 -15.83 0.49
C ARG A 144 9.07 -15.63 0.71
N GLY A 145 9.46 -14.87 1.74
CA GLY A 145 10.85 -14.76 2.17
C GLY A 145 11.62 -13.58 1.57
N TYR A 146 10.93 -12.56 1.05
CA TYR A 146 11.58 -11.34 0.57
C TYR A 146 12.47 -10.72 1.67
N SER A 147 13.70 -10.38 1.27
CA SER A 147 14.66 -9.64 2.08
C SER A 147 15.48 -8.73 1.17
N PRO A 148 15.61 -7.42 1.45
CA PRO A 148 16.33 -6.47 0.60
C PRO A 148 17.74 -6.90 0.21
N ASP A 149 18.51 -7.46 1.15
CA ASP A 149 19.89 -7.88 0.97
C ASP A 149 20.09 -9.40 1.13
N GLY A 150 18.99 -10.16 1.25
CA GLY A 150 19.00 -11.61 1.48
C GLY A 150 19.36 -12.03 2.91
N SER A 151 19.66 -11.09 3.82
CA SER A 151 20.00 -11.42 5.20
C SER A 151 18.75 -11.75 6.03
N ASP A 152 18.93 -12.63 7.02
CA ASP A 152 17.90 -12.95 8.00
C ASP A 152 17.57 -11.75 8.89
N GLU A 153 18.56 -10.89 9.18
CA GLU A 153 18.38 -9.68 9.97
C GLU A 153 17.43 -8.70 9.27
N GLN A 154 17.66 -8.41 7.99
CA GLN A 154 16.76 -7.52 7.23
C GLN A 154 15.38 -8.15 7.02
N ARG A 155 15.29 -9.47 6.85
CA ARG A 155 13.99 -10.16 6.80
C ARG A 155 13.18 -9.96 8.08
N LEU A 156 13.82 -10.09 9.24
CA LEU A 156 13.18 -9.87 10.54
C LEU A 156 12.83 -8.39 10.77
N ALA A 157 13.73 -7.47 10.40
CA ALA A 157 13.48 -6.04 10.49
C ALA A 157 12.27 -5.63 9.65
N LEU A 158 12.19 -6.12 8.40
CA LEU A 158 11.07 -5.86 7.51
C LEU A 158 9.76 -6.48 8.04
N ARG A 159 9.80 -7.70 8.60
CA ARG A 159 8.63 -8.30 9.26
C ARG A 159 8.15 -7.49 10.45
N LEU A 160 9.06 -7.00 11.29
CA LEU A 160 8.68 -6.16 12.42
C LEU A 160 8.04 -4.84 11.94
N GLN A 161 8.61 -4.24 10.89
CA GLN A 161 8.07 -3.03 10.28
C GLN A 161 6.68 -3.28 9.69
N GLN A 162 6.49 -4.35 8.91
CA GLN A 162 5.18 -4.74 8.36
C GLN A 162 4.14 -4.99 9.46
N LEU A 163 4.51 -5.59 10.60
CA LEU A 163 3.61 -5.75 11.74
C LEU A 163 3.26 -4.42 12.43
N LYS A 164 4.22 -3.47 12.51
CA LYS A 164 3.94 -2.09 12.95
C LYS A 164 2.90 -1.44 12.03
N MET A 165 3.01 -1.67 10.73
CA MET A 165 2.09 -1.15 9.72
C MET A 165 0.69 -1.78 9.84
N GLN A 166 0.61 -3.07 10.16
CA GLN A 166 -0.66 -3.73 10.51
C GLN A 166 -1.31 -3.16 11.78
N ALA A 167 -0.52 -2.87 12.81
CA ALA A 167 -1.01 -2.18 14.01
C ALA A 167 -1.54 -0.78 13.65
N ARG A 168 -0.82 -0.05 12.79
CA ARG A 168 -1.22 1.26 12.30
C ARG A 168 -2.55 1.24 11.56
N MET A 169 -2.75 0.34 10.59
CA MET A 169 -4.05 0.26 9.88
C MET A 169 -5.22 -0.13 10.80
N THR A 170 -4.95 -0.96 11.82
CA THR A 170 -5.97 -1.32 12.82
C THR A 170 -6.37 -0.11 13.64
N ILE A 171 -5.38 0.68 14.08
CA ILE A 171 -5.62 1.95 14.77
C ILE A 171 -6.33 2.95 13.87
N ASN A 172 -5.99 3.04 12.58
CA ASN A 172 -6.68 3.89 11.62
C ASN A 172 -8.20 3.60 11.59
N ALA A 173 -8.59 2.32 11.58
CA ALA A 173 -9.99 1.93 11.62
C ALA A 173 -10.68 2.35 12.94
N ILE A 174 -10.00 2.18 14.09
CA ILE A 174 -10.51 2.61 15.40
C ILE A 174 -10.68 4.13 15.45
N LEU A 175 -9.68 4.88 14.98
CA LEU A 175 -9.67 6.34 14.98
C LEU A 175 -10.84 6.88 14.18
N ASP A 176 -10.99 6.47 12.92
CA ASP A 176 -12.04 6.99 12.03
C ASP A 176 -13.43 6.75 12.62
N ILE A 177 -13.70 5.52 13.10
CA ILE A 177 -14.99 5.17 13.69
C ILE A 177 -15.26 6.02 14.94
N ARG A 178 -14.30 6.13 15.87
CA ARG A 178 -14.53 6.83 17.14
C ARG A 178 -14.57 8.35 17.00
N VAL A 179 -13.79 8.91 16.07
CA VAL A 179 -13.86 10.35 15.71
C VAL A 179 -15.26 10.68 15.22
N HIS A 180 -15.80 9.87 14.30
CA HIS A 180 -17.10 10.13 13.69
C HIS A 180 -18.30 9.63 14.52
N SER A 181 -18.08 8.83 15.57
CA SER A 181 -19.10 8.51 16.58
C SER A 181 -19.16 9.51 17.74
N GLY A 182 -18.17 10.41 17.85
CA GLY A 182 -18.08 11.41 18.92
C GLY A 182 -17.45 10.90 20.22
N ASP A 183 -16.78 9.74 20.18
CA ASP A 183 -16.25 9.04 21.35
C ASP A 183 -14.72 9.07 21.41
N LEU A 184 -14.03 10.09 20.87
CA LEU A 184 -12.58 10.18 20.91
C LEU A 184 -12.08 11.63 21.02
N GLU A 185 -11.33 11.90 22.08
CA GLU A 185 -10.61 13.16 22.26
C GLU A 185 -9.25 13.13 21.54
N GLU A 186 -8.73 14.29 21.13
CA GLU A 186 -7.46 14.41 20.42
C GLU A 186 -6.30 13.78 21.20
N GLN A 187 -6.17 14.06 22.49
CA GLN A 187 -5.08 13.51 23.30
C GLN A 187 -5.15 11.97 23.35
N GLU A 188 -6.35 11.40 23.49
CA GLU A 188 -6.54 9.95 23.46
C GLU A 188 -6.16 9.36 22.10
N ALA A 189 -6.48 10.04 21.00
CA ALA A 189 -6.09 9.63 19.65
C ALA A 189 -4.56 9.62 19.47
N ILE A 190 -3.89 10.68 19.90
CA ILE A 190 -2.43 10.80 19.86
C ILE A 190 -1.77 9.71 20.71
N ASP A 191 -2.25 9.50 21.94
CA ASP A 191 -1.71 8.48 22.84
C ASP A 191 -1.91 7.08 22.27
N LEU A 192 -3.07 6.78 21.68
CA LEU A 192 -3.33 5.51 21.01
C LEU A 192 -2.33 5.26 19.88
N MET A 193 -2.12 6.23 19.00
CA MET A 193 -1.19 6.11 17.87
C MET A 193 0.26 5.94 18.31
N ARG A 194 0.71 6.68 19.31
CA ARG A 194 2.09 6.63 19.79
C ARG A 194 2.38 5.37 20.61
N THR A 195 1.48 5.00 21.53
CA THR A 195 1.74 3.91 22.48
C THR A 195 1.40 2.53 21.93
N ARG A 196 0.33 2.41 21.13
CA ARG A 196 -0.10 1.13 20.54
C ARG A 196 0.33 0.98 19.08
N GLY A 197 0.46 2.09 18.37
CA GLY A 197 0.89 2.11 16.97
C GLY A 197 2.38 2.33 16.76
N PHE A 198 3.12 2.66 17.82
CA PHE A 198 4.56 2.97 17.78
C PHE A 198 4.91 4.07 16.76
N GLN A 199 3.98 4.99 16.51
CA GLN A 199 4.15 6.07 15.56
C GLN A 199 4.91 7.24 16.20
N GLU A 200 5.74 7.90 15.40
CA GLU A 200 6.30 9.21 15.76
C GLU A 200 5.18 10.26 15.93
N GLU A 201 5.43 11.28 16.77
CA GLU A 201 4.44 12.31 17.11
C GLU A 201 3.94 13.08 15.87
N GLY A 202 4.84 13.41 14.95
CA GLY A 202 4.47 14.11 13.72
C GLY A 202 3.49 13.31 12.84
N GLU A 203 3.65 11.99 12.78
CA GLU A 203 2.75 11.09 12.05
C GLU A 203 1.39 10.99 12.75
N ALA A 204 1.37 10.97 14.09
CA ALA A 204 0.13 10.95 14.87
C ALA A 204 -0.68 12.24 14.67
N VAL A 205 -0.05 13.41 14.76
CA VAL A 205 -0.71 14.71 14.55
C VAL A 205 -1.25 14.85 13.13
N GLY A 206 -0.45 14.47 12.12
CA GLY A 206 -0.90 14.48 10.72
C GLY A 206 -2.12 13.58 10.49
N LYS A 207 -2.12 12.41 11.12
CA LYS A 207 -3.21 11.43 11.01
C LYS A 207 -4.48 11.87 11.74
N TRP A 208 -4.36 12.49 12.92
CA TRP A 208 -5.50 13.12 13.59
C TRP A 208 -6.18 14.16 12.68
N ARG A 209 -5.39 15.07 12.10
CA ARG A 209 -5.91 16.07 11.15
C ARG A 209 -6.60 15.42 9.96
N ARG A 210 -6.04 14.33 9.41
CA ARG A 210 -6.66 13.57 8.31
C ARG A 210 -8.02 12.99 8.73
N ALA A 211 -8.11 12.36 9.90
CA ALA A 211 -9.36 11.80 10.41
C ALA A 211 -10.48 12.83 10.62
N LEU A 212 -10.12 14.09 10.90
CA LEU A 212 -11.09 15.20 11.00
C LEU A 212 -11.56 15.73 9.63
N LEU A 213 -10.75 15.56 8.58
CA LEU A 213 -11.01 16.10 7.24
C LEU A 213 -11.60 15.07 6.27
N THR A 214 -11.54 13.79 6.62
CA THR A 214 -12.09 12.68 5.82
C THR A 214 -12.91 11.74 6.70
N ALA A 215 -13.80 10.94 6.09
CA ALA A 215 -14.59 9.94 6.79
C ALA A 215 -14.64 8.64 5.98
N GLY A 216 -14.51 7.50 6.65
CA GLY A 216 -14.60 6.16 6.04
C GLY A 216 -13.40 5.76 5.17
N GLN A 217 -12.40 6.63 5.00
CA GLN A 217 -11.21 6.34 4.21
C GLN A 217 -10.15 5.59 5.03
N LEU A 218 -9.90 5.98 6.27
CA LEU A 218 -8.89 5.33 7.12
C LEU A 218 -9.16 3.83 7.39
N PRO A 219 -10.42 3.36 7.49
CA PRO A 219 -10.73 1.94 7.64
C PRO A 219 -10.52 1.09 6.37
N THR A 220 -10.33 1.68 5.18
CA THR A 220 -10.26 0.90 3.93
C THR A 220 -9.08 -0.06 3.91
N TYR A 221 -7.94 0.34 4.48
CA TYR A 221 -6.75 -0.51 4.61
C TYR A 221 -7.04 -1.78 5.42
N PHE A 222 -7.56 -1.62 6.64
CA PHE A 222 -7.84 -2.72 7.55
C PHE A 222 -8.94 -3.65 7.00
N THR A 223 -10.07 -3.08 6.60
CA THR A 223 -11.20 -3.86 6.08
C THR A 223 -10.87 -4.52 4.74
N GLY A 224 -10.13 -3.81 3.88
CA GLY A 224 -9.63 -4.31 2.62
C GLY A 224 -8.69 -5.49 2.79
N TYR A 225 -7.67 -5.35 3.62
CA TYR A 225 -6.69 -6.39 3.88
C TYR A 225 -7.37 -7.67 4.38
N LEU A 226 -8.26 -7.56 5.39
CA LEU A 226 -8.98 -8.73 5.91
C LEU A 226 -9.82 -9.40 4.83
N ALA A 227 -10.49 -8.62 3.99
CA ALA A 227 -11.34 -9.16 2.94
C ALA A 227 -10.52 -9.83 1.81
N VAL A 228 -9.45 -9.20 1.33
CA VAL A 228 -8.57 -9.75 0.30
C VAL A 228 -7.88 -11.01 0.82
N ARG A 229 -7.30 -10.97 2.02
CA ARG A 229 -6.67 -12.14 2.65
C ARG A 229 -7.66 -13.30 2.83
N SER A 230 -8.90 -13.01 3.25
CA SER A 230 -9.95 -14.03 3.35
C SER A 230 -10.29 -14.65 2.00
N ILE A 231 -10.39 -13.86 0.92
CA ILE A 231 -10.63 -14.36 -0.44
C ILE A 231 -9.49 -15.27 -0.90
N VAL A 232 -8.23 -14.85 -0.68
CA VAL A 232 -7.05 -15.67 -1.01
C VAL A 232 -7.06 -16.99 -0.25
N ASN A 233 -7.34 -16.96 1.06
CA ASN A 233 -7.39 -18.17 1.88
C ASN A 233 -8.46 -19.15 1.40
N ASP A 234 -9.66 -18.66 1.07
CA ASP A 234 -10.74 -19.51 0.56
C ASP A 234 -10.36 -20.13 -0.79
N LEU A 235 -9.76 -19.35 -1.70
CA LEU A 235 -9.26 -19.88 -2.98
C LEU A 235 -8.17 -20.93 -2.79
N ARG A 236 -7.24 -20.75 -1.84
CA ARG A 236 -6.22 -21.77 -1.51
C ARG A 236 -6.84 -23.05 -0.96
N VAL A 237 -7.95 -22.97 -0.21
CA VAL A 237 -8.68 -24.15 0.28
C VAL A 237 -9.41 -24.87 -0.85
N LEU A 238 -10.07 -24.11 -1.74
CA LEU A 238 -10.82 -24.67 -2.87
C LEU A 238 -9.91 -25.20 -4.00
N HIS A 239 -8.73 -24.60 -4.15
CA HIS A 239 -7.76 -24.91 -5.18
C HIS A 239 -6.35 -25.08 -4.59
N PRO A 240 -6.12 -26.15 -3.80
CA PRO A 240 -4.84 -26.35 -3.10
C PRO A 240 -3.64 -26.54 -4.03
N ASP A 241 -3.87 -26.93 -5.28
CA ASP A 241 -2.83 -27.14 -6.29
C ASP A 241 -2.51 -25.88 -7.11
N TRP A 242 -3.21 -24.77 -6.89
CA TRP A 242 -2.94 -23.52 -7.61
C TRP A 242 -1.68 -22.83 -7.09
N THR A 243 -0.88 -22.31 -8.03
CA THR A 243 0.26 -21.45 -7.71
C THR A 243 -0.21 -20.07 -7.27
N ASP A 244 0.67 -19.32 -6.62
CA ASP A 244 0.39 -17.91 -6.30
C ASP A 244 0.05 -17.11 -7.55
N ARG A 245 0.82 -17.26 -8.64
CA ARG A 245 0.52 -16.59 -9.92
C ARG A 245 -0.89 -16.88 -10.39
N ALA A 246 -1.31 -18.15 -10.43
CA ALA A 246 -2.63 -18.51 -10.92
C ALA A 246 -3.76 -17.88 -10.08
N LEU A 247 -3.61 -17.90 -8.76
CA LEU A 247 -4.57 -17.33 -7.82
C LEU A 247 -4.63 -15.79 -7.95
N HIS A 248 -3.47 -15.12 -7.95
CA HIS A 248 -3.38 -13.67 -8.01
C HIS A 248 -3.80 -13.11 -9.36
N ASP A 249 -3.43 -13.76 -10.46
CA ASP A 249 -3.88 -13.38 -11.80
C ASP A 249 -5.40 -13.48 -11.92
N LEU A 250 -6.02 -14.53 -11.36
CA LEU A 250 -7.47 -14.64 -11.33
C LEU A 250 -8.12 -13.48 -10.56
N ILE A 251 -7.61 -13.15 -9.36
CA ILE A 251 -8.13 -12.03 -8.55
C ILE A 251 -8.03 -10.71 -9.32
N LEU A 252 -6.84 -10.39 -9.83
CA LEU A 252 -6.57 -9.12 -10.50
C LEU A 252 -7.24 -8.99 -11.86
N SER A 253 -7.52 -10.11 -12.54
CA SER A 253 -8.29 -10.13 -13.79
C SER A 253 -9.73 -9.63 -13.63
N GLN A 254 -10.21 -9.43 -12.40
CA GLN A 254 -11.56 -8.90 -12.13
C GLN A 254 -11.62 -7.37 -12.07
N GLY A 255 -10.48 -6.68 -12.24
CA GLY A 255 -10.36 -5.23 -12.08
C GLY A 255 -10.28 -4.84 -10.61
N SER A 256 -11.06 -3.85 -10.18
CA SER A 256 -11.07 -3.39 -8.78
C SER A 256 -12.47 -3.33 -8.16
N PRO A 257 -13.26 -4.42 -8.18
CA PRO A 257 -14.57 -4.46 -7.54
C PRO A 257 -14.43 -4.43 -6.01
N ALA A 258 -15.49 -4.04 -5.30
CA ALA A 258 -15.49 -4.20 -3.84
C ALA A 258 -15.32 -5.68 -3.47
N PRO A 259 -14.59 -6.04 -2.39
CA PRO A 259 -14.30 -7.44 -2.06
C PRO A 259 -15.54 -8.33 -1.93
N ARG A 260 -16.66 -7.79 -1.44
CA ARG A 260 -17.96 -8.51 -1.41
C ARG A 260 -18.40 -8.98 -2.80
N HIS A 261 -18.22 -8.14 -3.82
CA HIS A 261 -18.58 -8.47 -5.20
C HIS A 261 -17.50 -9.32 -5.88
N LEU A 262 -16.24 -9.16 -5.48
CA LEU A 262 -15.15 -10.01 -5.95
C LEU A 262 -15.41 -11.49 -5.65
N ARG A 263 -15.88 -11.82 -4.44
CA ARG A 263 -16.29 -13.19 -4.07
C ARG A 263 -17.27 -13.81 -5.08
N ALA A 264 -18.35 -13.09 -5.36
CA ALA A 264 -19.36 -13.53 -6.33
C ALA A 264 -18.80 -13.70 -7.75
N LEU A 265 -17.85 -12.84 -8.17
CA LEU A 265 -17.18 -12.93 -9.47
C LEU A 265 -16.24 -14.15 -9.56
N LEU A 266 -15.66 -14.55 -8.43
CA LEU A 266 -14.78 -15.72 -8.31
C LEU A 266 -15.56 -17.02 -8.06
N GLY A 267 -16.86 -16.95 -7.78
CA GLY A 267 -17.70 -18.11 -7.48
C GLY A 267 -17.52 -18.68 -6.06
N ILE A 268 -17.13 -17.82 -5.10
CA ILE A 268 -16.88 -18.17 -3.68
C ILE A 268 -17.67 -17.29 -2.70
#